data_AF-A0A182SJ86-F1
#
_entry.id   AF-A0A182SJ86-F1
#
_cell.length_a   1.000
_cell.length_b   1.000
_cell.length_c   1.000
_cell.angle_alpha   90.00
_cell.angle_beta   90.00
_cell.angle_gamma   90.00
#
_symmetry.space_group_name_H-M   'P 1'
#
loop_
_entity.id
_entity.type
_entity.pdbx_description
1 polymer ?
#
loop_
_entity_poly.entity_id
_entity_poly.type
_entity_poly.pdbx_seq_one_letter_code
_entity_poly.pdbx_strand_id
1 'polypeptide(L)'
;MAFEYIDIEDPIFKATCRDRNEEDYVLVRSNDYATVPINLPNWTPEPVCLSRRYERIAQTIKDMDVRPDDVWIVTYPKSGTTWTQELIWLVCNGLDFQTAKDVSIDARFPFIE
;
A
#
# COMPACT_ATOMS: atom_id res chain seq x y z
N MET A 1 17.46 -9.74 -4.92
CA MET A 1 16.68 -9.10 -3.84
C MET A 1 15.25 -8.96 -4.33
N ALA A 2 14.25 -9.14 -3.45
CA ALA A 2 12.83 -9.11 -3.85
C ALA A 2 12.38 -7.74 -4.37
N PHE A 3 13.05 -6.67 -3.94
CA PHE A 3 12.78 -5.30 -4.33
C PHE A 3 14.08 -4.63 -4.82
N GLU A 4 13.92 -3.69 -5.75
CA GLU A 4 14.92 -2.74 -6.21
C GLU A 4 14.50 -1.34 -5.77
N TYR A 5 15.44 -0.58 -5.23
CA TYR A 5 15.25 0.79 -4.75
C TYR A 5 16.10 1.73 -5.61
N ILE A 6 15.45 2.70 -6.25
CA ILE A 6 16.03 3.57 -7.27
C ILE A 6 15.84 5.02 -6.81
N ASP A 7 16.93 5.78 -6.73
CA ASP A 7 16.85 7.20 -6.40
C ASP A 7 16.10 7.99 -7.48
N ILE A 8 15.30 8.97 -7.05
CA ILE A 8 14.50 9.80 -7.95
C ILE A 8 15.40 10.89 -8.56
N GLU A 9 15.76 10.70 -9.82
CA GLU A 9 16.61 11.62 -10.58
C GLU A 9 15.84 12.72 -11.34
N ASP A 10 14.50 12.71 -11.26
CA ASP A 10 13.66 13.70 -11.94
C ASP A 10 13.99 15.15 -11.49
N PRO A 11 14.27 16.07 -12.43
CA PRO A 11 14.72 17.42 -12.08
C PRO A 11 13.64 18.25 -11.37
N ILE A 12 12.35 18.01 -11.65
CA ILE A 12 11.24 18.71 -10.99
C ILE A 12 11.13 18.22 -9.54
N PHE A 13 11.21 16.90 -9.33
CA PHE A 13 11.25 16.32 -8.00
C PHE A 13 12.42 16.87 -7.20
N LYS A 14 13.66 16.84 -7.72
CA LYS A 14 14.83 17.39 -7.04
C LYS A 14 14.70 18.87 -6.69
N ALA A 15 14.01 19.64 -7.53
CA ALA A 15 13.78 21.06 -7.28
C ALA A 15 12.68 21.33 -6.23
N THR A 16 11.72 20.42 -6.02
CA THR A 16 10.50 20.69 -5.23
C THR A 16 10.33 19.80 -3.99
N CYS A 17 11.06 18.69 -3.89
CA CYS A 17 10.88 17.70 -2.81
C CYS A 17 11.08 18.30 -1.42
N ARG A 18 12.05 19.20 -1.26
CA ARG A 18 12.31 19.88 0.02
C ARG A 18 11.14 20.75 0.48
N ASP A 19 10.54 21.50 -0.43
CA ASP A 19 9.39 22.37 -0.12
C ASP A 19 8.14 21.57 0.24
N ARG A 20 8.05 20.33 -0.26
CA ARG A 20 6.96 19.38 0.01
C ARG A 20 7.24 18.45 1.18
N ASN A 21 8.43 18.50 1.78
CA ASN A 21 8.91 17.56 2.80
C ASN A 21 8.88 16.09 2.32
N GLU A 22 9.28 15.89 1.05
CA GLU A 22 9.30 14.61 0.32
C GLU A 22 10.72 14.17 -0.07
N GLU A 23 11.75 14.69 0.59
CA GLU A 23 13.16 14.35 0.27
C GLU A 23 13.49 12.86 0.48
N ASP A 24 12.71 12.17 1.30
CA ASP A 24 12.90 10.76 1.68
C ASP A 24 12.01 9.80 0.87
N TYR A 25 11.79 10.10 -0.42
CA TYR A 25 11.06 9.25 -1.35
C TYR A 25 12.02 8.54 -2.32
N VAL A 26 11.63 7.33 -2.72
CA VAL A 26 12.40 6.43 -3.58
C VAL A 26 11.45 5.71 -4.55
N LEU A 27 11.95 5.36 -5.72
CA LEU A 27 11.25 4.48 -6.63
C LEU A 27 11.51 3.03 -6.24
N VAL A 28 10.45 2.26 -6.04
CA VAL A 28 10.50 0.85 -5.64
C VAL A 28 9.96 -0.01 -6.76
N ARG A 29 10.75 -0.97 -7.22
CA ARG A 29 10.32 -1.99 -8.19
C ARG A 29 10.37 -3.36 -7.55
N SER A 30 9.29 -4.13 -7.68
CA SER A 30 9.32 -5.55 -7.30
C SER A 30 10.08 -6.34 -8.37
N ASN A 31 10.99 -7.21 -7.93
CA ASN A 31 11.68 -8.20 -8.77
C ASN A 31 11.07 -9.61 -8.62
N ASP A 32 10.16 -9.79 -7.66
CA ASP A 32 9.47 -11.05 -7.43
C ASP A 32 8.02 -10.94 -7.91
N TYR A 33 7.83 -11.08 -9.22
CA TYR A 33 6.53 -10.95 -9.88
C TYR A 33 6.22 -12.10 -10.84
N ALA A 34 7.04 -13.15 -10.86
CA ALA A 34 6.88 -14.28 -11.80
C ALA A 34 5.59 -15.07 -11.58
N THR A 35 5.04 -15.04 -10.36
CA THR A 35 3.79 -15.70 -9.97
C THR A 35 2.56 -14.79 -10.10
N VAL A 36 2.76 -13.50 -10.41
CA VAL A 36 1.65 -12.56 -10.59
C VAL A 36 0.94 -12.91 -11.91
N PRO A 37 -0.38 -13.15 -11.90
CA PRO A 37 -1.10 -13.70 -13.05
C PRO A 37 -1.40 -12.64 -14.14
N ILE A 38 -0.37 -11.97 -14.64
CA ILE A 38 -0.47 -10.96 -15.72
C ILE A 38 -0.01 -11.57 -17.04
N ASN A 39 -0.93 -11.68 -17.99
CA ASN A 39 -0.72 -12.34 -19.29
C ASN A 39 -0.33 -11.38 -20.42
N LEU A 40 0.31 -10.26 -20.10
CA LEU A 40 0.78 -9.29 -21.10
C LEU A 40 2.19 -9.66 -21.57
N PRO A 41 2.47 -9.63 -22.90
CA PRO A 41 3.79 -9.98 -23.41
C PRO A 41 4.85 -9.00 -22.91
N ASN A 42 5.98 -9.53 -22.45
CA ASN A 42 7.11 -8.76 -21.90
C ASN A 42 6.73 -7.81 -20.75
N TRP A 43 5.67 -8.13 -20.00
CA TRP A 43 5.27 -7.30 -18.88
C TRP A 43 6.25 -7.39 -17.73
N THR A 44 6.57 -6.23 -17.17
CA THR A 44 7.35 -6.06 -15.94
C THR A 44 6.68 -4.98 -15.11
N PRO A 45 6.69 -5.08 -13.76
CA PRO A 45 6.16 -4.03 -12.92
C PRO A 45 6.96 -2.74 -13.10
N GLU A 46 6.25 -1.63 -13.26
CA GLU A 46 6.86 -0.30 -13.24
C GLU A 46 7.27 0.07 -11.82
N PRO A 47 8.37 0.84 -11.64
CA PRO A 47 8.74 1.34 -10.33
C PRO A 47 7.67 2.32 -9.81
N VAL A 48 7.32 2.21 -8.52
CA VAL A 48 6.35 3.09 -7.85
C VAL A 48 7.03 3.98 -6.82
N CYS A 49 6.54 5.20 -6.66
CA CYS A 49 7.10 6.16 -5.70
C CYS A 49 6.57 5.89 -4.29
N LEU A 50 7.47 5.57 -3.35
CA LEU A 50 7.16 5.32 -1.95
C LEU A 50 8.14 6.08 -1.06
N SER A 51 7.77 6.28 0.22
CA SER A 51 8.76 6.72 1.21
C SER A 51 9.84 5.65 1.38
N ARG A 52 11.09 6.08 1.57
CA ARG A 52 12.23 5.21 1.90
C ARG A 52 11.99 4.37 3.15
N ARG A 53 11.05 4.76 4.01
CA ARG A 53 10.56 3.93 5.12
C ARG A 53 10.12 2.53 4.69
N TYR A 54 9.63 2.36 3.46
CA TYR A 54 9.20 1.08 2.91
C TYR A 54 10.33 0.04 2.89
N GLU A 55 11.60 0.45 2.70
CA GLU A 55 12.77 -0.43 2.76
C GLU A 55 12.84 -1.26 4.05
N ARG A 56 12.33 -0.70 5.16
CA ARG A 56 12.38 -1.34 6.48
C ARG A 56 11.30 -2.40 6.69
N ILE A 57 10.23 -2.35 5.91
CA ILE A 57 9.03 -3.19 6.10
C ILE A 57 8.72 -4.08 4.89
N ALA A 58 9.30 -3.82 3.72
CA ALA A 58 8.99 -4.49 2.47
C ALA A 58 9.08 -6.03 2.57
N GLN A 59 10.15 -6.53 3.20
CA GLN A 59 10.33 -7.98 3.36
C GLN A 59 9.32 -8.56 4.36
N THR A 60 9.03 -7.85 5.46
CA THR A 60 8.00 -8.26 6.43
C THR A 60 6.61 -8.34 5.79
N ILE A 61 6.25 -7.37 4.95
CA ILE A 61 4.97 -7.39 4.21
C ILE A 61 4.94 -8.58 3.24
N LYS A 62 6.04 -8.81 2.52
CA LYS A 62 6.13 -9.92 1.56
C LYS A 62 5.99 -11.30 2.23
N ASP A 63 6.60 -11.47 3.40
CA ASP A 63 6.60 -12.72 4.15
C ASP A 63 5.40 -12.85 5.10
N MET A 64 4.45 -11.89 5.07
CA MET A 64 3.29 -11.90 5.94
C MET A 64 2.38 -13.09 5.62
N ASP A 65 1.94 -13.80 6.67
CA ASP A 65 0.96 -14.88 6.55
C ASP A 65 -0.40 -14.32 6.11
N VAL A 66 -0.87 -14.72 4.94
CA VAL A 66 -2.21 -14.40 4.43
C VAL A 66 -3.18 -15.52 4.78
N ARG A 67 -4.37 -15.16 5.26
CA ARG A 67 -5.41 -16.10 5.67
C ARG A 67 -6.55 -16.14 4.66
N PRO A 68 -7.24 -17.28 4.52
CA PRO A 68 -8.36 -17.40 3.58
C PRO A 68 -9.54 -16.46 3.84
N ASP A 69 -9.67 -15.95 5.06
CA ASP A 69 -10.74 -15.06 5.53
C ASP A 69 -10.31 -13.59 5.61
N ASP A 70 -9.08 -13.24 5.20
CA ASP A 70 -8.63 -11.85 5.18
C ASP A 70 -9.43 -11.03 4.15
N VAL A 71 -9.85 -9.84 4.57
CA VAL A 71 -10.53 -8.86 3.72
C VAL A 71 -9.60 -7.69 3.44
N TRP A 72 -9.28 -7.48 2.17
CA TRP A 72 -8.33 -6.46 1.73
C TRP A 72 -9.06 -5.29 1.06
N ILE A 73 -8.71 -4.07 1.47
CA ILE A 73 -9.17 -2.84 0.82
C ILE A 73 -7.96 -2.17 0.19
N VAL A 74 -7.81 -2.37 -1.12
CA VAL A 74 -6.66 -1.88 -1.89
C VAL A 74 -7.11 -0.77 -2.83
N THR A 75 -6.54 0.42 -2.66
CA THR A 75 -6.92 1.62 -3.42
C THR A 75 -5.72 2.50 -3.67
N TYR A 76 -5.71 3.25 -4.77
CA TYR A 76 -4.83 4.41 -4.87
C TYR A 76 -5.19 5.45 -3.79
N PRO A 77 -4.22 6.19 -3.21
CA PRO A 77 -4.52 7.16 -2.17
C PRO A 77 -5.60 8.15 -2.57
N LYS A 78 -6.51 8.42 -1.64
CA LYS A 78 -7.63 9.37 -1.79
C LYS A 78 -8.76 8.93 -2.73
N SER A 79 -8.87 7.64 -3.04
CA SER A 79 -9.95 7.07 -3.87
C SER A 79 -11.15 6.52 -3.09
N GLY A 80 -11.40 6.98 -1.85
CA GLY A 80 -12.58 6.57 -1.06
C GLY A 80 -12.35 5.38 -0.11
N THR A 81 -11.10 5.10 0.26
CA THR A 81 -10.70 4.00 1.15
C THR A 81 -11.48 4.00 2.47
N THR A 82 -11.58 5.16 3.14
CA THR A 82 -12.27 5.29 4.44
C THR A 82 -13.75 4.94 4.36
N TRP A 83 -14.44 5.37 3.30
CA TRP A 83 -15.85 5.01 3.11
C TRP A 83 -16.01 3.51 2.87
N THR A 84 -15.11 2.93 2.08
CA THR A 84 -15.13 1.49 1.81
C THR A 84 -14.85 0.68 3.06
N GLN A 85 -13.88 1.10 3.88
CA GLN A 85 -13.56 0.49 5.18
C GLN A 85 -14.79 0.46 6.10
N GLU A 86 -15.50 1.57 6.25
CA GLU A 86 -16.71 1.60 7.09
C GLU A 86 -17.82 0.68 6.58
N LEU A 87 -18.12 0.75 5.28
CA LEU A 87 -19.18 -0.06 4.67
C LEU A 87 -18.88 -1.56 4.78
N ILE A 88 -17.66 -1.97 4.44
CA ILE A 88 -17.25 -3.38 4.47
C ILE A 88 -17.21 -3.90 5.91
N TRP A 89 -16.71 -3.10 6.86
CA TRP A 89 -16.71 -3.51 8.26
C TRP A 89 -18.11 -3.78 8.78
N LEU A 90 -19.07 -2.90 8.51
CA LEU A 90 -20.47 -3.10 8.91
C LEU A 90 -21.06 -4.36 8.27
N VAL A 91 -20.84 -4.58 6.97
CA VAL A 91 -21.33 -5.79 6.27
C VAL A 91 -20.75 -7.06 6.90
N CYS A 92 -19.44 -7.10 7.17
CA CYS A 92 -18.78 -8.25 7.77
C CYS A 92 -19.18 -8.48 9.24
N ASN A 93 -19.64 -7.45 9.96
CA ASN A 93 -20.00 -7.50 11.37
C ASN A 93 -21.51 -7.38 11.62
N GLY A 94 -22.35 -7.81 10.66
CA GLY A 94 -23.80 -7.91 10.88
C GLY A 94 -24.51 -6.57 11.10
N LEU A 95 -23.98 -5.50 10.50
CA LEU A 95 -24.45 -4.13 10.66
C LEU A 95 -24.41 -3.63 12.11
N ASP A 96 -23.37 -4.00 12.88
CA ASP A 96 -23.13 -3.47 14.22
C ASP A 96 -22.69 -1.99 14.19
N PHE A 97 -23.67 -1.09 14.08
CA PHE A 97 -23.44 0.35 14.08
C PHE A 97 -22.91 0.89 15.42
N GLN A 98 -23.15 0.20 16.54
CA GLN A 98 -22.71 0.67 17.85
C GLN A 98 -21.19 0.53 17.96
N THR A 99 -20.67 -0.65 17.66
CA THR A 99 -19.23 -0.90 17.68
C THR A 99 -18.49 -0.09 16.61
N ALA A 100 -19.05 0.06 15.41
CA ALA A 100 -18.47 0.90 14.37
C ALA A 100 -18.30 2.37 14.81
N LYS A 101 -19.22 2.86 15.64
CA LYS A 101 -19.19 4.22 16.19
C LYS A 101 -18.21 4.35 17.37
N ASP A 102 -18.15 3.34 18.23
CA ASP A 102 -17.37 3.39 19.46
C ASP A 102 -15.89 3.04 19.26
N VAL A 103 -15.58 2.23 18.24
CA VAL A 103 -14.21 1.79 17.91
C VAL A 103 -13.70 2.52 16.68
N SER A 104 -12.56 3.18 16.82
CA SER A 104 -11.93 3.90 15.72
C SER A 104 -11.61 2.99 14.54
N ILE A 105 -11.62 3.56 13.34
CA ILE A 105 -11.33 2.83 12.11
C ILE A 105 -9.93 2.21 12.11
N ASP A 106 -8.94 2.90 12.70
CA ASP A 106 -7.55 2.43 12.80
C ASP A 106 -7.40 1.20 13.70
N ALA A 107 -8.31 1.02 14.68
CA ALA A 107 -8.35 -0.18 15.51
C ALA A 107 -9.10 -1.34 14.83
N ARG A 108 -9.94 -1.03 13.84
CA ARG A 108 -10.72 -2.00 13.06
C ARG A 108 -10.01 -2.48 11.80
N PHE A 109 -9.13 -1.66 11.23
CA PHE A 109 -8.33 -1.98 10.05
C PHE A 109 -6.85 -1.67 10.27
N PRO A 110 -5.96 -2.66 10.25
CA PRO A 110 -4.53 -2.40 10.17
C PRO A 110 -4.17 -1.81 8.79
N PHE A 111 -3.39 -0.73 8.78
CA PHE A 111 -2.71 -0.24 7.57
C PHE A 111 -1.36 -0.94 7.42
N ILE A 112 -1.14 -1.56 6.25
CA ILE A 112 0.04 -2.39 5.97
C ILE A 112 1.28 -1.56 5.64
N GLU A 113 1.09 -0.38 5.03
CA GLU A 113 2.14 0.49 4.49
C GLU A 113 2.12 1.90 5.09
#